data_AF-A0A0C7NC48-F1
#
_entry.id   AF-A0A0C7NC48-F1
#
_cell.length_a   1.000
_cell.length_b   1.000
_cell.length_c   1.000
_cell.angle_alpha   90.00
_cell.angle_beta   90.00
_cell.angle_gamma   90.00
#
_symmetry.space_group_name_H-M   'P 1'
#
loop_
_entity.id
_entity.type
_entity.pdbx_description
1 polymer ?
#
loop_
_entity_poly.entity_id
_entity_poly.type
_entity_poly.pdbx_seq_one_letter_code
_entity_poly.pdbx_strand_id
1 'polypeptide(L)'
;MSVSDSDIWASDLDLASSEFQQQESAEIRKLRSVHNKRGYLDGITSAKEDNLQKGFDSSYSVGSNLGVRIGVILGELQILALLHGGSDKALTEDFQRAQLELRINKVLSKQHFDENCNPIHVNSPIQRWEKILGDYRNKYPRISSR
;
A
#
# COMPACT_ATOMS: atom_id res chain seq x y z
N MET A 1 38.45 -24.78 10.42
CA MET A 1 37.54 -24.90 11.56
C MET A 1 36.57 -23.73 11.48
N SER A 2 35.27 -24.00 11.41
CA SER A 2 34.21 -23.00 11.28
C SER A 2 34.03 -22.29 12.61
N VAL A 3 34.43 -21.03 12.71
CA VAL A 3 34.10 -20.17 13.85
C VAL A 3 32.64 -19.78 13.73
N SER A 4 31.78 -20.35 14.59
CA SER A 4 30.39 -19.93 14.69
C SER A 4 30.32 -18.54 15.30
N ASP A 5 29.62 -17.62 14.63
CA ASP A 5 29.47 -16.20 14.99
C ASP A 5 28.89 -15.97 16.40
N SER A 6 28.32 -17.01 17.01
CA SER A 6 27.82 -17.02 18.39
C SER A 6 28.91 -17.15 19.47
N ASP A 7 30.16 -17.44 19.12
CA ASP A 7 31.24 -17.78 20.07
C ASP A 7 32.26 -16.65 20.30
N ILE A 8 32.18 -15.59 19.48
CA ILE A 8 33.05 -14.41 19.60
C ILE A 8 32.65 -13.56 20.81
N TRP A 9 31.38 -13.60 21.19
CA TRP A 9 30.82 -12.81 22.28
C TRP A 9 30.80 -13.53 23.64
N ALA A 10 31.09 -14.83 23.68
CA ALA A 10 31.07 -15.62 24.92
C ALA A 10 32.48 -15.89 25.48
N SER A 11 33.50 -15.94 24.63
CA SER A 11 34.84 -16.40 25.02
C SER A 11 35.69 -15.37 25.77
N ASP A 12 35.45 -14.07 25.60
CA ASP A 12 36.21 -13.00 26.29
C ASP A 12 35.62 -12.62 27.67
N LEU A 13 34.54 -13.29 28.08
CA LEU A 13 33.77 -12.96 29.29
C LEU A 13 34.03 -13.88 30.48
N ASP A 14 34.82 -14.96 30.34
CA ASP A 14 34.98 -15.95 31.42
C ASP A 14 36.32 -15.89 32.17
N LEU A 15 37.32 -15.14 31.68
CA LEU A 15 38.61 -14.99 32.38
C LEU A 15 38.79 -13.65 33.13
N ALA A 16 38.10 -12.59 32.69
CA ALA A 16 38.16 -11.26 33.34
C ALA A 16 36.98 -11.00 34.31
N SER A 17 36.06 -11.95 34.44
CA SER A 17 34.77 -11.73 35.09
C SER A 17 34.73 -12.04 36.58
N SER A 18 35.64 -12.85 37.12
CA SER A 18 35.59 -13.24 38.54
C SER A 18 35.83 -12.07 39.50
N GLU A 19 36.67 -11.09 39.14
CA GLU A 19 36.94 -9.91 39.98
C GLU A 19 36.03 -8.71 39.68
N PHE A 20 35.56 -8.54 38.43
CA PHE A 20 34.64 -7.45 38.06
C PHE A 20 33.15 -7.76 38.31
N GLN A 21 32.74 -9.03 38.41
CA GLN A 21 31.34 -9.39 38.67
C GLN A 21 30.92 -9.21 40.14
N GLN A 22 31.85 -9.15 41.08
CA GLN A 22 31.53 -8.98 42.51
C GLN A 22 31.17 -7.54 42.91
N GLN A 23 31.47 -6.54 42.06
CA GLN A 23 31.15 -5.13 42.29
C GLN A 23 30.14 -4.54 41.30
N GLU A 24 29.46 -5.36 40.51
CA GLU A 24 28.30 -4.89 39.77
C GLU A 24 27.10 -4.80 40.73
N SER A 25 26.77 -3.59 41.16
CA SER A 25 25.63 -3.37 42.05
C SER A 25 24.34 -3.90 41.42
N ALA A 26 23.44 -4.43 42.25
CA ALA A 26 22.16 -4.99 41.79
C ALA A 26 21.38 -4.02 40.89
N GLU A 27 21.55 -2.71 41.10
CA GLU A 27 20.99 -1.64 40.28
C GLU A 27 21.53 -1.64 38.84
N ILE A 28 22.84 -1.84 38.62
CA ILE A 28 23.41 -1.89 37.26
C ILE A 28 22.88 -3.12 36.52
N ARG A 29 22.78 -4.28 37.19
CA ARG A 29 22.20 -5.50 36.61
C ARG A 29 20.71 -5.32 36.25
N LYS A 30 19.95 -4.65 37.13
CA LYS A 30 18.54 -4.31 36.88
C LYS A 30 18.40 -3.36 35.69
N LEU A 31 19.24 -2.33 35.61
CA LEU A 31 19.23 -1.37 34.51
C LEU A 31 19.53 -2.05 33.16
N ARG A 32 20.51 -2.96 33.14
CA ARG A 32 20.86 -3.77 31.96
C ARG A 32 19.70 -4.66 31.52
N SER A 33 19.04 -5.33 32.47
CA SER A 33 17.86 -6.17 32.17
C SER A 33 16.70 -5.35 31.59
N VAL A 34 16.44 -4.17 32.15
CA VAL A 34 15.42 -3.24 31.65
C VAL A 34 15.78 -2.77 30.24
N HIS A 35 17.02 -2.38 29.99
CA HIS A 35 17.47 -1.93 28.67
C HIS A 35 17.38 -3.05 27.63
N ASN A 36 17.84 -4.26 27.95
CA ASN A 36 17.81 -5.39 27.04
C ASN A 36 16.36 -5.76 26.66
N LYS A 37 15.46 -5.86 27.65
CA LYS A 37 14.03 -6.08 27.40
C LYS A 37 13.40 -4.98 26.56
N ARG A 38 13.74 -3.72 26.86
CA ARG A 38 13.27 -2.56 26.09
C ARG A 38 13.77 -2.61 24.66
N GLY A 39 15.06 -2.89 24.43
CA GLY A 39 15.65 -3.00 23.09
C GLY A 39 15.08 -4.15 22.27
N TYR A 40 14.79 -5.30 22.90
CA TYR A 40 14.12 -6.42 22.21
C TYR A 40 12.69 -6.05 21.79
N LEU A 41 11.91 -5.44 22.70
CA LEU A 41 10.55 -4.99 22.38
C LEU A 41 10.54 -3.91 21.29
N ASP A 42 11.48 -2.97 21.36
CA ASP A 42 11.64 -1.91 20.38
C ASP A 42 12.05 -2.48 19.02
N GLY A 43 12.99 -3.43 18.99
CA GLY A 43 13.40 -4.12 17.76
C GLY A 43 12.25 -4.88 17.09
N ILE A 44 11.41 -5.59 17.85
CA ILE A 44 10.21 -6.25 17.29
C ILE A 44 9.21 -5.22 16.76
N THR A 45 9.00 -4.14 17.50
CA THR A 45 8.02 -3.12 17.14
C THR A 45 8.46 -2.39 15.87
N SER A 46 9.72 -1.95 15.81
CA SER A 46 10.32 -1.33 14.62
C SER A 46 10.28 -2.28 13.42
N ALA A 47 10.66 -3.55 13.59
CA ALA A 47 10.64 -4.50 12.49
C ALA A 47 9.22 -4.75 11.94
N LYS A 48 8.19 -4.73 12.79
CA LYS A 48 6.80 -4.83 12.31
C LYS A 48 6.38 -3.61 11.51
N GLU A 49 6.70 -2.42 12.00
CA GLU A 49 6.39 -1.16 11.31
C GLU A 49 7.12 -1.06 9.97
N ASP A 50 8.41 -1.40 9.94
CA ASP A 50 9.22 -1.37 8.71
C ASP A 50 8.68 -2.33 7.65
N ASN A 51 8.24 -3.52 8.04
CA ASN A 51 7.66 -4.48 7.11
C ASN A 51 6.28 -4.04 6.60
N LEU A 52 5.46 -3.43 7.46
CA LEU A 52 4.17 -2.86 7.07
C LEU A 52 4.36 -1.73 6.05
N GLN A 53 5.27 -0.79 6.35
CA GLN A 53 5.54 0.36 5.48
C GLN A 53 6.12 -0.09 4.13
N LYS A 54 7.03 -1.05 4.10
CA LYS A 54 7.56 -1.63 2.84
C LYS A 54 6.44 -2.26 2.01
N GLY A 55 5.53 -3.00 2.65
CA GLY A 55 4.35 -3.57 2.00
C GLY A 55 3.45 -2.47 1.41
N PHE A 56 3.21 -1.39 2.16
CA PHE A 56 2.45 -0.24 1.70
C PHE A 56 3.13 0.45 0.50
N ASP A 57 4.41 0.80 0.60
CA ASP A 57 5.13 1.52 -0.45
C ASP A 57 5.14 0.76 -1.78
N SER A 58 5.26 -0.57 -1.72
CA SER A 58 5.23 -1.43 -2.91
C SER A 58 3.86 -1.45 -3.60
N SER A 59 2.77 -1.46 -2.85
CA SER A 59 1.39 -1.60 -3.36
C SER A 59 0.70 -0.25 -3.61
N TYR A 60 1.15 0.82 -2.96
CA TYR A 60 0.57 2.14 -3.05
C TYR A 60 0.65 2.71 -4.48
N SER A 61 1.78 2.52 -5.16
CA SER A 61 1.96 3.01 -6.53
C SER A 61 0.96 2.37 -7.51
N VAL A 62 0.70 1.07 -7.35
CA VAL A 62 -0.28 0.33 -8.16
C VAL A 62 -1.70 0.84 -7.87
N GLY A 63 -2.08 0.95 -6.60
CA GLY A 63 -3.39 1.46 -6.20
C GLY A 63 -3.63 2.91 -6.64
N SER A 64 -2.60 3.76 -6.54
CA SER A 64 -2.63 5.16 -6.98
C SER A 64 -2.87 5.27 -8.48
N ASN A 65 -2.13 4.50 -9.30
CA ASN A 65 -2.34 4.47 -10.75
C ASN A 65 -3.76 4.05 -11.13
N LEU A 66 -4.34 3.07 -10.43
CA LEU A 66 -5.74 2.66 -10.65
C LEU A 66 -6.71 3.76 -10.23
N GLY A 67 -6.49 4.40 -9.09
CA GLY A 67 -7.30 5.52 -8.59
C GLY A 67 -7.33 6.69 -9.57
N VAL A 68 -6.18 7.06 -10.15
CA VAL A 68 -6.09 8.11 -11.17
C VAL A 68 -6.93 7.75 -12.40
N ARG A 69 -6.81 6.52 -12.92
CA ARG A 69 -7.59 6.08 -14.09
C ARG A 69 -9.10 6.14 -13.84
N ILE A 70 -9.54 5.63 -12.68
CA ILE A 70 -10.96 5.69 -12.28
C ILE A 70 -11.43 7.14 -12.16
N GLY A 71 -10.62 8.00 -11.55
CA GLY A 71 -10.93 9.42 -11.37
C GLY A 71 -11.11 10.15 -12.69
N VAL A 72 -10.23 9.88 -13.68
CA VAL A 72 -10.35 10.47 -15.03
C VAL A 72 -11.64 10.02 -15.71
N ILE A 73 -11.96 8.72 -15.67
CA ILE A 73 -13.18 8.18 -16.30
C ILE A 73 -14.44 8.81 -15.69
N LEU A 74 -14.53 8.82 -14.35
CA LEU A 74 -15.69 9.39 -13.65
C LEU A 74 -15.79 10.90 -13.85
N GLY A 75 -14.66 11.61 -13.84
CA GLY A 75 -14.62 13.05 -14.05
C GLY A 75 -15.07 13.44 -15.45
N GLU A 76 -14.59 12.76 -16.49
CA GLU A 76 -15.03 13.05 -17.86
C GLU A 76 -16.51 12.69 -18.08
N LEU A 77 -16.98 11.55 -17.58
CA LEU A 77 -18.41 11.20 -17.64
C LEU A 77 -19.29 12.22 -16.90
N GLN A 78 -18.83 12.70 -15.75
CA GLN A 78 -19.54 13.73 -14.98
C GLN A 78 -19.65 15.04 -15.77
N ILE A 79 -18.56 15.49 -16.39
CA ILE A 79 -18.56 16.71 -17.21
C ILE A 79 -19.50 16.56 -18.40
N LEU A 80 -19.44 15.43 -19.11
CA LEU A 80 -20.33 15.16 -20.24
C LEU A 80 -21.79 15.11 -19.79
N ALA A 81 -22.09 14.48 -18.65
CA ALA A 81 -23.43 14.43 -18.08
C ALA A 81 -23.92 15.83 -17.64
N LEU A 82 -23.05 16.70 -17.15
CA LEU A 82 -23.42 18.08 -16.83
C LEU A 82 -23.72 18.91 -18.09
N LEU A 83 -22.94 18.72 -19.16
CA LEU A 83 -23.08 19.50 -20.39
C LEU A 83 -24.25 19.01 -21.27
N HIS A 84 -24.46 17.69 -21.32
CA HIS A 84 -25.41 17.03 -22.24
C HIS A 84 -26.53 16.27 -21.51
N GLY A 85 -26.60 16.31 -20.18
CA GLY A 85 -27.58 15.54 -19.40
C GLY A 85 -29.04 15.91 -19.63
N GLY A 86 -29.32 17.09 -20.19
CA GLY A 86 -30.65 17.47 -20.66
C GLY A 86 -31.06 16.80 -21.97
N SER A 87 -30.09 16.41 -22.81
CA SER A 87 -30.31 15.84 -24.14
C SER A 87 -30.19 14.31 -24.16
N ASP A 88 -29.38 13.73 -23.29
CA ASP A 88 -29.06 12.29 -23.33
C ASP A 88 -29.18 11.67 -21.94
N LYS A 89 -30.37 11.17 -21.60
CA LYS A 89 -30.63 10.51 -20.30
C LYS A 89 -29.78 9.24 -20.11
N ALA A 90 -29.44 8.56 -21.21
CA ALA A 90 -28.60 7.36 -21.19
C ALA A 90 -27.21 7.65 -20.59
N LEU A 91 -26.64 8.83 -20.87
CA LEU A 91 -25.35 9.25 -20.34
C LEU A 91 -25.38 9.41 -18.81
N THR A 92 -26.48 9.96 -18.28
CA THR A 92 -26.67 10.12 -16.83
C THR A 92 -26.83 8.76 -16.14
N GLU A 93 -27.54 7.82 -16.78
CA GLU A 93 -27.65 6.44 -16.28
C GLU A 93 -26.32 5.70 -16.31
N ASP A 94 -25.55 5.83 -17.40
CA ASP A 94 -24.25 5.21 -17.54
C ASP A 94 -23.23 5.79 -16.56
N PHE A 95 -23.30 7.10 -16.26
CA PHE A 95 -22.53 7.70 -15.18
C PHE A 95 -22.87 7.09 -13.81
N GLN A 96 -24.16 6.91 -13.50
CA GLN A 96 -24.58 6.27 -12.24
C GLN A 96 -24.10 4.81 -12.16
N ARG A 97 -24.18 4.06 -13.25
CA ARG A 97 -23.66 2.68 -13.31
C ARG A 97 -22.15 2.66 -13.12
N ALA A 98 -21.41 3.53 -13.80
CA ALA A 98 -19.97 3.66 -13.64
C ALA A 98 -19.59 4.01 -12.19
N GLN A 99 -20.33 4.91 -11.54
CA GLN A 99 -20.08 5.26 -10.14
C GLN A 99 -20.32 4.08 -9.17
N LEU A 100 -21.27 3.20 -9.46
CA LEU A 100 -21.57 2.02 -8.64
C LEU A 100 -20.60 0.86 -8.88
N GLU A 101 -20.12 0.70 -10.12
CA GLU A 101 -19.16 -0.34 -10.51
C GLU A 101 -17.73 0.02 -10.14
N LEU A 102 -17.32 1.27 -10.38
CA LEU A 102 -15.96 1.77 -10.15
C LEU A 102 -15.73 2.28 -8.71
N ARG A 103 -16.62 1.97 -7.76
CA ARG A 103 -16.35 2.26 -6.34
C ARG A 103 -15.04 1.59 -5.94
N ILE A 104 -14.18 2.35 -5.28
CA ILE A 104 -12.84 1.93 -4.83
C ILE A 104 -12.91 0.59 -4.07
N ASN A 105 -13.91 0.43 -3.19
CA ASN A 105 -14.10 -0.81 -2.42
C ASN A 105 -14.39 -2.04 -3.28
N LYS A 106 -14.98 -1.87 -4.46
CA LYS A 106 -15.26 -2.97 -5.39
C LYS A 106 -14.04 -3.24 -6.27
N VAL A 107 -13.44 -2.20 -6.83
CA VAL A 107 -12.30 -2.32 -7.74
C VAL A 107 -11.06 -2.84 -7.02
N LEU A 108 -10.85 -2.43 -5.77
CA LEU A 108 -9.71 -2.88 -4.97
C LEU A 108 -9.99 -4.15 -4.15
N SER A 109 -10.98 -4.95 -4.55
CA SER A 109 -11.28 -6.22 -3.88
C SER A 109 -10.14 -7.22 -4.06
N LYS A 110 -9.93 -8.09 -3.05
CA LYS A 110 -8.96 -9.20 -3.10
C LYS A 110 -9.12 -10.11 -4.33
N GLN A 111 -10.29 -10.12 -4.97
CA GLN A 111 -10.58 -10.89 -6.18
C GLN A 111 -9.83 -10.40 -7.42
N HIS A 112 -9.33 -9.16 -7.39
CA HIS A 112 -8.63 -8.53 -8.51
C HIS A 112 -7.11 -8.49 -8.34
N PHE A 113 -6.57 -9.03 -7.24
CA PHE A 113 -5.15 -9.02 -6.92
C PHE A 113 -4.62 -10.42 -6.61
N ASP A 114 -3.38 -10.69 -6.99
CA ASP A 114 -2.65 -11.89 -6.59
C ASP A 114 -2.07 -11.76 -5.15
N GLU A 115 -1.41 -12.81 -4.66
CA GLU A 115 -0.73 -12.83 -3.35
C GLU A 115 0.35 -11.74 -3.20
N ASN A 116 0.87 -11.23 -4.32
CA ASN A 116 1.88 -10.18 -4.39
C ASN A 116 1.28 -8.78 -4.65
N CYS A 117 -0.05 -8.64 -4.53
CA CYS A 117 -0.80 -7.41 -4.80
C CYS A 117 -0.69 -6.88 -6.26
N ASN A 118 -0.39 -7.74 -7.23
CA ASN A 118 -0.43 -7.38 -8.64
C ASN A 118 -1.85 -7.52 -9.20
N PRO A 119 -2.28 -6.58 -10.07
CA PRO A 119 -3.61 -6.64 -10.66
C PRO A 119 -3.71 -7.82 -11.62
N ILE A 120 -4.71 -8.67 -11.39
CA ILE A 120 -5.06 -9.76 -12.30
C ILE A 120 -5.83 -9.13 -13.47
N HIS A 121 -5.16 -8.97 -14.62
CA HIS A 121 -5.65 -8.24 -15.79
C HIS A 121 -6.89 -8.85 -16.50
N VAL A 122 -7.53 -9.87 -15.94
CA VAL A 122 -8.37 -10.79 -16.72
C VAL A 122 -9.66 -10.16 -17.25
N ASN A 123 -10.26 -9.17 -16.58
CA ASN A 123 -11.37 -8.36 -17.12
C ASN A 123 -11.69 -7.18 -16.18
N SER A 124 -10.89 -6.11 -16.22
CA SER A 124 -11.15 -4.96 -15.34
C SER A 124 -12.34 -4.13 -15.85
N PRO A 125 -13.31 -3.77 -14.99
CA PRO A 125 -14.41 -2.87 -15.38
C PRO A 125 -13.89 -1.52 -15.90
N ILE A 126 -12.69 -1.11 -15.46
CA ILE A 126 -11.98 0.07 -15.93
C ILE A 126 -11.84 0.06 -17.46
N GLN A 127 -11.34 -1.03 -18.05
CA GLN A 127 -11.11 -1.09 -19.50
C GLN A 127 -12.42 -1.04 -20.32
N ARG A 128 -13.51 -1.57 -19.76
CA ARG A 128 -14.84 -1.46 -20.37
C ARG A 128 -15.29 0.01 -20.39
N TRP A 129 -15.16 0.70 -19.28
CA TRP A 129 -15.54 2.11 -19.17
C TRP A 129 -14.61 3.04 -19.96
N GLU A 130 -13.33 2.69 -20.13
CA GLU A 130 -12.41 3.39 -21.04
C GLU A 130 -12.88 3.31 -22.50
N LYS A 131 -13.37 2.14 -22.95
CA LYS A 131 -13.94 1.99 -24.30
C LYS A 131 -15.19 2.84 -24.49
N ILE A 132 -16.14 2.75 -23.54
CA ILE A 132 -17.38 3.53 -23.55
C ILE A 132 -17.07 5.04 -23.57
N LEU A 133 -16.09 5.47 -22.78
CA LEU A 133 -15.63 6.86 -22.77
C LEU A 133 -15.03 7.27 -24.13
N GLY A 134 -14.30 6.39 -24.79
CA GLY A 134 -13.81 6.59 -26.16
C GLY A 134 -14.95 6.85 -27.15
N ASP A 135 -16.04 6.11 -27.06
CA ASP A 135 -17.23 6.30 -27.90
C ASP A 135 -17.89 7.66 -27.63
N TYR A 136 -18.04 8.05 -26.36
CA TYR A 136 -18.58 9.37 -26.00
C TYR A 136 -17.68 10.53 -26.42
N ARG A 137 -16.36 10.36 -26.36
CA ARG A 137 -15.39 11.36 -26.82
C ARG A 137 -15.50 11.58 -28.33
N ASN A 138 -15.78 10.52 -29.10
CA ASN A 138 -16.02 10.63 -30.53
C ASN A 138 -17.37 11.31 -30.83
N LYS A 139 -18.39 11.04 -30.01
CA LYS A 139 -19.73 11.65 -30.14
C LYS A 139 -19.73 13.14 -29.81
N TYR A 140 -19.00 13.56 -28.78
CA TYR A 140 -18.91 14.94 -28.31
C TYR A 140 -17.45 15.43 -28.38
N PRO A 141 -16.96 15.81 -29.57
CA PRO A 141 -15.61 16.35 -29.68
C PRO A 141 -15.50 17.62 -28.84
N ARG A 142 -14.43 17.73 -28.05
CA ARG A 142 -14.11 18.98 -27.35
C ARG A 142 -14.03 20.07 -28.41
N ILE A 143 -14.88 21.09 -28.29
CA ILE A 143 -14.81 22.28 -29.13
C ILE A 143 -13.44 22.90 -28.87
N SER A 144 -12.52 22.74 -29.82
CA SER A 144 -11.20 23.37 -29.75
C SER A 144 -11.41 24.88 -29.89
N SER A 145 -11.38 25.61 -28.77
CA SER A 145 -11.28 27.06 -28.82
C SER A 145 -9.92 27.43 -29.40
N ARG A 146 -9.95 28.14 -30.54
CA ARG A 146 -8.80 28.88 -31.09
C ARG A 146 -8.36 29.97 -30.15
#